data_AF-A0A962Z9E6-F1
#
_entry.id   AF-A0A962Z9E6-F1
#
_cell.length_a   1.000
_cell.length_b   1.000
_cell.length_c   1.000
_cell.angle_alpha   90.00
_cell.angle_beta   90.00
_cell.angle_gamma   90.00
#
_symmetry.space_group_name_H-M   'P 1'
#
loop_
_entity.id
_entity.type
_entity.pdbx_description
1 polymer ?
#
loop_
_entity_poly.entity_id
_entity_poly.type
_entity_poly.pdbx_seq_one_letter_code
_entity_poly.pdbx_strand_id
1 'polypeptide(L)'
;LGYADTGGFFSISNSKHPVASLEDLEGLRIRTMTLESHQTLINALGAEAYPLAWAEVYSGLQTGVIDGQMNPVPIIAFSNFEEVQQYLTLTEHLFTPYTVLINKDFYDGLSDQEKYIVNYAAKSGVVASRGIARAIEASDRGLP
;
A
#
# COMPACT_ATOMS: atom_id res chain seq x y z
N LEU A 1 6.96 17.27 6.08
CA LEU A 1 6.13 18.18 5.26
C LEU A 1 4.65 17.81 5.30
N GLY A 2 4.30 16.53 5.30
CA GLY A 2 2.91 16.09 5.49
C GLY A 2 2.73 14.59 5.30
N TYR A 3 1.49 14.13 5.38
CA TYR A 3 1.12 12.72 5.25
C TYR A 3 0.19 12.54 4.05
N ALA A 4 0.74 12.11 2.91
CA ALA A 4 -0.04 11.80 1.72
C ALA A 4 -0.70 10.43 1.83
N ASP A 5 -1.73 10.20 1.04
CA ASP A 5 -2.43 8.92 1.00
C ASP A 5 -1.62 7.89 0.18
N THR A 6 -1.59 6.62 0.59
CA THR A 6 -0.97 5.52 -0.17
C THR A 6 -1.88 4.90 -1.22
N GLY A 7 -3.11 5.41 -1.36
CA GLY A 7 -4.14 4.84 -2.23
C GLY A 7 -5.20 4.09 -1.44
N GLY A 8 -5.40 4.44 -0.17
CA GLY A 8 -6.46 3.89 0.66
C GLY A 8 -6.02 2.82 1.64
N PHE A 9 -7.00 2.10 2.18
CA PHE A 9 -6.78 0.95 3.05
C PHE A 9 -6.21 -0.26 2.30
N PHE A 10 -5.41 -1.04 3.00
CA PHE A 10 -4.80 -2.25 2.47
C PHE A 10 -5.81 -3.38 2.36
N SER A 11 -5.71 -4.11 1.26
CA SER A 11 -6.47 -5.32 0.97
C SER A 11 -5.51 -6.49 0.76
N ILE A 12 -6.00 -7.71 0.95
CA ILE A 12 -5.24 -8.93 0.70
C ILE A 12 -5.66 -9.51 -0.65
N SER A 13 -4.70 -9.78 -1.53
CA SER A 13 -4.92 -10.62 -2.70
C SER A 13 -4.18 -11.95 -2.56
N ASN A 14 -4.70 -13.02 -3.16
CA ASN A 14 -4.01 -14.31 -3.24
C ASN A 14 -4.42 -15.12 -4.49
N SER A 15 -3.69 -16.20 -4.78
CA SER A 15 -3.96 -17.12 -5.91
C SER A 15 -4.46 -18.51 -5.50
N LYS A 16 -4.72 -18.76 -4.20
CA LYS A 16 -5.10 -20.08 -3.68
C LYS A 16 -6.60 -20.25 -3.53
N HIS A 17 -7.26 -19.37 -2.75
CA HIS A 17 -8.68 -19.49 -2.44
C HIS A 17 -9.27 -18.16 -1.94
N PRO A 18 -10.61 -17.98 -1.99
CA PRO A 18 -11.28 -16.84 -1.38
C PRO A 18 -11.01 -16.77 0.14
N VAL A 19 -10.83 -15.58 0.68
CA VAL A 19 -10.68 -15.34 2.12
C VAL A 19 -11.90 -14.59 2.62
N ALA A 20 -12.68 -15.21 3.50
CA ALA A 20 -13.87 -14.61 4.12
C ALA A 20 -13.81 -14.58 5.66
N SER A 21 -12.87 -15.32 6.25
CA SER A 21 -12.63 -15.45 7.69
C SER A 21 -11.12 -15.46 8.00
N LEU A 22 -10.74 -15.42 9.28
CA LEU A 22 -9.32 -15.48 9.67
C LEU A 22 -8.74 -16.88 9.44
N GLU A 23 -9.56 -17.92 9.57
CA GLU A 23 -9.18 -19.31 9.34
C GLU A 23 -8.73 -19.53 7.89
N ASP A 24 -9.33 -18.80 6.93
CA ASP A 24 -8.94 -18.88 5.51
C ASP A 24 -7.54 -18.28 5.25
N LEU A 25 -6.99 -17.49 6.17
CA LEU A 25 -5.64 -16.93 6.07
C LEU A 25 -4.55 -17.91 6.53
N GLU A 26 -4.92 -18.94 7.30
CA GLU A 26 -3.95 -19.87 7.87
C GLU A 26 -3.09 -20.55 6.81
N GLY A 27 -1.76 -20.43 6.97
CA GLY A 27 -0.79 -21.03 6.06
C GLY A 27 -0.64 -20.33 4.70
N LEU A 28 -1.39 -19.26 4.41
CA LEU A 28 -1.11 -18.44 3.22
C LEU A 28 0.18 -17.64 3.42
N ARG A 29 1.13 -17.77 2.50
CA ARG A 29 2.36 -16.96 2.49
C ARG A 29 2.06 -15.62 1.84
N ILE A 30 1.78 -14.62 2.68
CA ILE A 30 1.42 -13.28 2.24
C ILE A 30 2.66 -12.40 2.26
N ARG A 31 3.01 -11.87 1.08
CA ARG A 31 4.09 -10.92 0.97
C ARG A 31 3.78 -9.67 1.78
N THR A 32 4.73 -9.27 2.61
CA THR A 32 4.77 -7.96 3.25
C THR A 32 5.87 -7.10 2.65
N MET A 33 5.75 -5.78 2.80
CA MET A 33 6.93 -4.92 2.75
C MET A 33 7.93 -5.34 3.84
N THR A 34 9.19 -4.94 3.71
CA THR A 34 10.28 -5.23 4.66
C THR A 34 10.14 -4.47 6.00
N LEU A 35 8.92 -4.10 6.37
CA LEU A 35 8.57 -3.43 7.61
C LEU A 35 8.12 -4.47 8.65
N GLU A 36 8.72 -4.45 9.83
CA GLU A 36 8.40 -5.38 10.93
C GLU A 36 6.95 -5.26 11.40
N SER A 37 6.37 -4.04 11.35
CA SER A 37 4.96 -3.81 11.68
C SER A 37 4.01 -4.56 10.75
N HIS A 38 4.33 -4.67 9.47
CA HIS A 38 3.49 -5.38 8.50
C HIS A 38 3.61 -6.89 8.70
N GLN A 39 4.81 -7.39 9.01
CA GLN A 39 5.03 -8.80 9.32
C GLN A 39 4.24 -9.20 10.57
N THR A 40 4.34 -8.38 11.62
CA THR A 40 3.60 -8.57 12.87
C THR A 40 2.09 -8.61 12.62
N LEU A 41 1.57 -7.67 11.82
CA LEU A 41 0.16 -7.59 11.52
C LEU A 41 -0.35 -8.80 10.74
N ILE A 42 0.34 -9.20 9.66
CA ILE A 42 -0.04 -10.35 8.85
C ILE A 42 0.01 -11.66 9.65
N ASN A 43 1.06 -11.85 10.47
CA ASN A 43 1.13 -13.01 11.36
C ASN A 43 0.01 -13.01 12.41
N ALA A 44 -0.36 -11.84 12.94
CA ALA A 44 -1.46 -11.72 13.89
C ALA A 44 -2.85 -12.02 13.26
N LEU A 45 -2.98 -11.87 11.95
CA LEU A 45 -4.16 -12.27 11.19
C LEU A 45 -4.19 -13.77 10.84
N GLY A 46 -3.15 -14.54 11.19
CA GLY A 46 -3.06 -15.99 10.99
C GLY A 46 -2.32 -16.45 9.72
N ALA A 47 -1.97 -15.53 8.83
CA ALA A 47 -1.15 -15.82 7.65
C ALA A 47 0.35 -15.88 7.96
N GLU A 48 1.15 -16.40 7.04
CA GLU A 48 2.61 -16.38 7.12
C GLU A 48 3.16 -15.16 6.39
N ALA A 49 3.73 -14.21 7.15
CA ALA A 49 4.35 -13.02 6.56
C ALA A 49 5.65 -13.36 5.82
N TYR A 50 5.75 -12.96 4.56
CA TYR A 50 6.94 -13.14 3.72
C TYR A 50 7.52 -11.79 3.27
N PRO A 51 8.57 -11.25 3.93
CA PRO A 51 9.11 -9.94 3.58
C PRO A 51 9.88 -10.01 2.25
N LEU A 52 9.44 -9.24 1.26
CA LEU A 52 10.06 -9.22 -0.08
C LEU A 52 10.11 -7.81 -0.66
N ALA A 53 11.20 -7.47 -1.35
CA ALA A 53 11.35 -6.19 -2.02
C ALA A 53 10.35 -6.04 -3.17
N TRP A 54 9.90 -4.81 -3.42
CA TRP A 54 8.84 -4.53 -4.40
C TRP A 54 9.13 -5.10 -5.81
N ALA A 55 10.38 -4.99 -6.25
CA ALA A 55 10.82 -5.45 -7.57
C ALA A 55 10.68 -6.96 -7.79
N GLU A 56 10.57 -7.75 -6.73
CA GLU A 56 10.48 -9.22 -6.77
C GLU A 56 9.03 -9.71 -6.55
N VAL A 57 8.08 -8.83 -6.25
CA VAL A 57 6.72 -9.22 -5.86
C VAL A 57 6.00 -9.89 -7.01
N TYR A 58 5.98 -9.26 -8.20
CA TYR A 58 5.25 -9.82 -9.34
C TYR A 58 5.77 -11.23 -9.70
N SER A 59 7.09 -11.39 -9.83
CA SER A 59 7.69 -12.70 -10.13
C SER A 59 7.47 -13.70 -9.00
N GLY A 60 7.53 -13.27 -7.74
CA GLY A 60 7.22 -14.11 -6.58
C GLY A 60 5.78 -14.64 -6.60
N LEU A 61 4.81 -13.80 -6.95
CA LEU A 61 3.40 -14.19 -7.12
C LEU A 61 3.23 -15.13 -8.32
N GLN A 62 3.83 -14.78 -9.45
CA GLN A 62 3.76 -15.56 -10.70
C GLN A 62 4.31 -16.98 -10.53
N THR A 63 5.43 -17.11 -9.82
CA THR A 63 6.11 -18.41 -9.60
C THR A 63 5.53 -19.20 -8.42
N GLY A 64 4.68 -18.58 -7.60
CA GLY A 64 4.11 -19.20 -6.40
C GLY A 64 5.11 -19.34 -5.25
N VAL A 65 6.21 -18.58 -5.24
CA VAL A 65 7.09 -18.44 -4.06
C VAL A 65 6.30 -17.81 -2.90
N ILE A 66 5.40 -16.89 -3.22
CA ILE A 66 4.42 -16.28 -2.32
C ILE A 66 3.01 -16.53 -2.88
N ASP A 67 2.04 -16.72 -2.00
CA ASP A 67 0.67 -17.05 -2.37
C ASP A 67 -0.17 -15.79 -2.61
N GLY A 68 0.19 -14.72 -1.92
CA GLY A 68 -0.52 -13.46 -1.96
C GLY A 68 0.32 -12.28 -1.52
N GLN A 69 -0.31 -11.11 -1.45
CA GLN A 69 0.29 -9.88 -0.97
C GLN A 69 -0.74 -8.98 -0.29
N MET A 70 -0.28 -7.98 0.45
CA MET A 70 -1.12 -6.90 0.96
C MET A 70 -0.73 -5.53 0.38
N ASN A 71 -1.69 -4.81 -0.19
CA ASN A 71 -1.57 -3.42 -0.65
C ASN A 71 -2.95 -2.77 -0.83
N PRO A 72 -3.02 -1.44 -0.94
CA PRO A 72 -4.23 -0.77 -1.38
C PRO A 72 -4.59 -1.18 -2.82
N VAL A 73 -5.89 -1.25 -3.12
CA VAL A 73 -6.42 -1.67 -4.43
C VAL A 73 -5.78 -0.92 -5.62
N PRO A 74 -5.56 0.41 -5.57
CA PRO A 74 -4.92 1.13 -6.68
C PRO A 74 -3.50 0.65 -6.98
N ILE A 75 -2.75 0.22 -5.96
CA ILE A 75 -1.40 -0.33 -6.14
C ILE A 75 -1.46 -1.73 -6.75
N ILE A 76 -2.44 -2.54 -6.34
CA ILE A 76 -2.68 -3.87 -6.92
C ILE A 76 -2.98 -3.74 -8.42
N ALA A 77 -3.92 -2.86 -8.78
CA ALA A 77 -4.30 -2.58 -10.16
C ALA A 77 -3.14 -1.97 -10.97
N PHE A 78 -2.42 -0.99 -10.42
CA PHE A 78 -1.26 -0.37 -11.09
C PHE A 78 -0.17 -1.38 -11.44
N SER A 79 -0.08 -2.47 -10.67
CA SER A 79 0.95 -3.50 -10.83
C SER A 79 0.50 -4.67 -11.68
N ASN A 80 -0.70 -4.61 -12.27
CA ASN A 80 -1.34 -5.67 -13.03
C ASN A 80 -1.38 -7.02 -12.27
N PHE A 81 -1.57 -6.97 -10.94
CA PHE A 81 -1.54 -8.18 -10.13
C PHE A 81 -2.72 -9.12 -10.41
N GLU A 82 -3.78 -8.65 -11.07
CA GLU A 82 -4.87 -9.49 -11.58
C GLU A 82 -4.39 -10.58 -12.57
N GLU A 83 -3.21 -10.41 -13.19
CA GLU A 83 -2.61 -11.43 -14.06
C GLU A 83 -2.05 -12.63 -13.26
N VAL A 84 -1.72 -12.41 -11.99
CA VAL A 84 -1.02 -13.38 -11.12
C VAL A 84 -1.72 -13.62 -9.79
N GLN A 85 -2.92 -13.04 -9.60
CA GLN A 85 -3.75 -13.14 -8.39
C GLN A 85 -5.21 -13.30 -8.80
N GLN A 86 -5.89 -14.26 -8.20
CA GLN A 86 -7.26 -14.62 -8.58
C GLN A 86 -8.31 -14.09 -7.59
N TYR A 87 -7.93 -13.91 -6.32
CA TYR A 87 -8.83 -13.52 -5.24
C TYR A 87 -8.35 -12.22 -4.62
N LEU A 88 -9.30 -11.31 -4.36
CA LEU A 88 -9.08 -10.06 -3.64
C LEU A 88 -10.12 -9.95 -2.54
N THR A 89 -9.67 -9.76 -1.30
CA THR A 89 -10.52 -9.53 -0.13
C THR A 89 -10.25 -8.12 0.39
N LEU A 90 -11.29 -7.30 0.43
CA LEU A 90 -11.29 -5.93 0.98
C LEU A 90 -11.27 -5.98 2.50
N THR A 91 -10.13 -6.38 3.05
CA THR A 91 -9.94 -6.56 4.50
C THR A 91 -9.80 -5.25 5.28
N GLU A 92 -9.44 -4.16 4.60
CA GLU A 92 -9.22 -2.83 5.17
C GLU A 92 -8.36 -2.81 6.47
N HIS A 93 -7.44 -3.77 6.61
CA HIS A 93 -6.80 -4.11 7.88
C HIS A 93 -5.72 -3.10 8.30
N LEU A 94 -5.31 -2.22 7.39
CA LEU A 94 -4.21 -1.29 7.61
C LEU A 94 -4.40 -0.03 6.77
N PHE A 95 -4.16 1.12 7.40
CA PHE A 95 -3.96 2.40 6.73
C PHE A 95 -2.56 2.92 7.07
N THR A 96 -1.73 3.16 6.06
CA THR A 96 -0.38 3.72 6.25
C THR A 96 -0.20 4.92 5.33
N PRO A 97 -0.07 6.16 5.82
CA PRO A 97 0.18 7.28 4.91
C PRO A 97 1.64 7.30 4.42
N TYR A 98 1.86 7.86 3.21
CA TYR A 98 3.20 8.26 2.79
C TYR A 98 3.65 9.48 3.58
N THR A 99 4.87 9.46 4.11
CA THR A 99 5.45 10.62 4.79
C THR A 99 6.25 11.45 3.80
N VAL A 100 5.79 12.67 3.51
CA VAL A 100 6.50 13.62 2.66
C VAL A 100 7.59 14.28 3.50
N LEU A 101 8.84 13.94 3.19
CA LEU A 101 10.05 14.40 3.88
C LEU A 101 10.89 15.30 2.99
N ILE A 102 11.69 16.13 3.63
CA ILE A 102 12.72 16.95 3.00
C ILE A 102 13.96 16.92 3.87
N ASN A 103 15.14 16.95 3.27
CA ASN A 103 16.38 17.07 4.03
C ASN A 103 16.35 18.36 4.87
N LYS A 104 16.71 18.24 6.15
CA LYS A 104 16.61 19.34 7.11
C LYS A 104 17.57 20.48 6.78
N ASP A 105 18.82 20.19 6.47
CA ASP A 105 19.84 21.21 6.20
C ASP A 105 19.50 22.01 4.95
N PHE A 106 19.04 21.32 3.90
CA PHE A 106 18.52 21.94 2.69
C PHE A 106 17.35 22.88 3.02
N TYR A 107 16.37 22.38 3.78
CA TYR A 107 15.19 23.15 4.14
C TYR A 107 15.54 24.38 5.00
N ASP A 108 16.43 24.23 5.98
CA ASP A 108 16.83 25.31 6.88
C ASP A 108 17.59 26.41 6.13
N GLY A 109 18.35 26.05 5.08
CA GLY A 109 19.07 26.97 4.20
C GLY A 109 18.20 27.75 3.21
N LEU A 110 16.91 27.41 3.07
CA LEU A 110 15.97 28.15 2.24
C LEU A 110 15.62 29.51 2.86
N SER A 111 15.40 30.51 2.00
CA SER A 111 14.78 31.77 2.39
C SER A 111 13.34 31.56 2.89
N ASP A 112 12.80 32.54 3.61
CA ASP A 112 11.42 32.47 4.10
C ASP A 112 10.40 32.32 2.96
N GLN A 113 10.66 32.98 1.82
CA GLN A 113 9.81 32.87 0.62
C GLN A 113 9.86 31.45 0.03
N GLU A 114 11.03 30.84 -0.06
CA GLU A 114 11.18 29.46 -0.56
C GLU A 114 10.55 28.44 0.40
N LYS A 115 10.76 28.62 1.73
CA LYS A 115 10.08 27.80 2.75
C LYS A 115 8.57 27.89 2.62
N TYR A 116 8.04 29.08 2.38
CA TYR A 116 6.60 29.27 2.15
C TYR A 116 6.13 28.48 0.91
N ILE A 117 6.83 28.59 -0.21
CA ILE A 117 6.49 27.89 -1.46
C ILE A 117 6.54 26.36 -1.26
N VAL A 118 7.60 25.82 -0.67
CA VAL A 118 7.75 24.38 -0.40
C VAL A 118 6.60 23.87 0.48
N ASN A 119 6.30 24.58 1.56
CA ASN A 119 5.20 24.21 2.45
C ASN A 119 3.84 24.26 1.75
N TYR A 120 3.59 25.30 0.95
CA TYR A 120 2.33 25.46 0.21
C TYR A 120 2.15 24.35 -0.83
N ALA A 121 3.19 24.04 -1.59
CA ALA A 121 3.18 22.97 -2.58
C ALA A 121 2.97 21.61 -1.91
N ALA A 122 3.67 21.32 -0.81
CA ALA A 122 3.50 20.08 -0.07
C ALA A 122 2.08 19.91 0.48
N LYS A 123 1.50 20.97 1.09
CA LYS A 123 0.12 20.95 1.58
C LYS A 123 -0.88 20.73 0.46
N SER A 124 -0.73 21.44 -0.66
CA SER A 124 -1.58 21.30 -1.84
C SER A 124 -1.52 19.87 -2.40
N GLY A 125 -0.31 19.31 -2.52
CA GLY A 125 -0.09 17.93 -2.97
C GLY A 125 -0.73 16.90 -2.05
N VAL A 126 -0.59 17.05 -0.72
CA VAL A 126 -1.22 16.16 0.26
C VAL A 126 -2.75 16.20 0.15
N VAL A 127 -3.35 17.39 0.03
CA VAL A 127 -4.80 17.54 -0.11
C VAL A 127 -5.29 16.90 -1.42
N ALA A 128 -4.59 17.16 -2.53
CA ALA A 128 -4.94 16.59 -3.84
C ALA A 128 -4.84 15.06 -3.82
N SER A 129 -3.74 14.49 -3.31
CA SER A 129 -3.51 13.05 -3.18
C SER A 129 -4.64 12.37 -2.39
N ARG A 130 -5.01 12.91 -1.23
CA ARG A 130 -6.12 12.37 -0.41
C ARG A 130 -7.49 12.52 -1.07
N GLY A 131 -7.69 13.58 -1.86
CA GLY A 131 -8.92 13.77 -2.63
C GLY A 131 -9.06 12.70 -3.71
N ILE A 132 -7.97 12.45 -4.46
CA ILE A 132 -7.89 11.43 -5.50
C ILE A 132 -8.07 10.02 -4.92
N ALA A 133 -7.38 9.68 -3.83
CA ALA A 133 -7.48 8.37 -3.20
C ALA A 133 -8.93 8.05 -2.79
N ARG A 134 -9.62 9.00 -2.13
CA ARG A 134 -11.04 8.82 -1.76
C ARG A 134 -11.97 8.70 -2.97
N ALA A 135 -11.69 9.41 -4.06
CA ALA A 135 -12.47 9.28 -5.28
C ALA A 135 -12.29 7.88 -5.92
N ILE A 136 -11.10 7.30 -5.83
CA ILE A 136 -10.84 5.93 -6.28
C ILE A 136 -11.56 4.92 -5.37
N GLU A 137 -11.42 5.04 -4.05
CA GLU A 137 -12.09 4.15 -3.08
C GLU A 137 -13.62 4.18 -3.22
N ALA A 138 -14.20 5.36 -3.47
CA ALA A 138 -15.64 5.52 -3.65
C ALA A 138 -16.17 5.07 -5.03
N SER A 139 -15.29 4.58 -5.92
CA SER A 139 -15.65 4.18 -7.28
C SER A 139 -15.60 2.67 -7.46
N ASP A 140 -16.69 2.09 -7.96
CA ASP A 140 -16.75 0.68 -8.36
C ASP A 140 -15.89 0.36 -9.60
N ARG A 141 -15.37 1.38 -10.30
CA ARG A 141 -14.63 1.25 -11.56
C ARG A 141 -13.28 2.00 -11.59
N GLY A 142 -12.86 2.59 -10.47
CA GLY A 142 -11.68 3.48 -10.40
C GLY A 142 -11.92 4.89 -10.93
N LEU A 143 -10.84 5.66 -11.17
CA LEU A 143 -10.93 6.95 -11.88
C LEU A 143 -11.07 6.72 -13.40
N PRO A 144 -11.81 7.59 -14.11
CA PRO A 144 -11.94 7.53 -15.57
C PRO A 144 -10.61 7.74 -16.30
#